data_AF-A0ABD3SMF5-F1
#
_entry.id   AF-A0ABD3SMF5-F1
#
_cell.length_a   1.000
_cell.length_b   1.000
_cell.length_c   1.000
_cell.angle_alpha   90.00
_cell.angle_beta   90.00
_cell.angle_gamma   90.00
#
_symmetry.space_group_name_H-M   'P 1'
#
loop_
_entity.id
_entity.type
_entity.pdbx_description
1 polymer ?
#
loop_
_entity_poly.entity_id
_entity_poly.type
_entity_poly.pdbx_seq_one_letter_code
_entity_poly.pdbx_strand_id
1 'polypeptide(L)'
;MAFFNTHFATSLLVSLITLSVVTAHITPTPAPVSASHISSSPKVLPNGPSSNYLPFDAMEDGLVSIPMDEQAKDSQFLEAYMAKAANEIEQFMINVVEKKLKDPETEQTTKECLDICAEVYDQAVDALRKGMEDIDGRDFSKAASDVGAFKNNLDTCDDCLGDMMDDEFNKIDNWARGVGNDCLDKITKYTSNPKTMAFFNTHFATSLLVSLITLSVATAHIAPAPTPKGSARTPAPAPTTHVSSTPKGSPSPAPSSSYSIVLPSAASPNSLPLDALQAGLSSIPMDEQAKDLKFLGAHMSKAADEIEQFLINVVEKAIKDPNTEQSSKECLDICAEVYDLAVEALRKGMEDIDGSDFLKAQMDVVAFKGNVDTCDDCLGDMVDSEIQKMDDWARGVGNDCLDKITKYTPNPVLE
;
A
#
# COMPACT_ATOMS: atom_id res chain seq x y z
N MET A 1 -15.25 -27.64 -10.76
CA MET A 1 -15.46 -26.88 -12.01
C MET A 1 -16.15 -25.53 -11.79
N ALA A 2 -16.97 -25.33 -10.76
CA ALA A 2 -17.59 -24.02 -10.49
C ALA A 2 -16.61 -22.94 -9.97
N PHE A 3 -15.58 -23.32 -9.20
CA PHE A 3 -14.58 -22.40 -8.63
C PHE A 3 -13.62 -21.76 -9.65
N PHE A 4 -13.45 -22.36 -10.83
CA PHE A 4 -12.57 -21.80 -11.88
C PHE A 4 -13.23 -20.64 -12.65
N ASN A 5 -14.56 -20.48 -12.55
CA ASN A 5 -15.31 -19.55 -13.37
C ASN A 5 -15.44 -18.16 -12.73
N THR A 6 -15.37 -18.07 -11.40
CA THR A 6 -15.48 -16.81 -10.64
C THR A 6 -14.20 -15.99 -10.66
N HIS A 7 -13.03 -16.63 -10.49
CA HIS A 7 -11.73 -15.93 -10.58
C HIS A 7 -11.41 -15.40 -11.98
N PHE A 8 -11.90 -16.08 -13.03
CA PHE A 8 -11.70 -15.63 -14.40
C PHE A 8 -12.55 -14.38 -14.73
N ALA A 9 -13.72 -14.25 -14.09
CA ALA A 9 -14.61 -13.11 -14.29
C ALA A 9 -14.11 -11.84 -13.58
N THR A 10 -13.54 -11.96 -12.37
CA THR A 10 -13.01 -10.82 -11.62
C THR A 10 -11.73 -10.26 -12.23
N SER A 11 -10.83 -11.13 -12.70
CA SER A 11 -9.58 -10.71 -13.39
C SER A 11 -9.85 -10.00 -14.74
N LEU A 12 -10.91 -10.40 -15.46
CA LEU A 12 -11.33 -9.77 -16.71
C LEU A 12 -11.89 -8.35 -16.47
N LEU A 13 -12.60 -8.13 -15.36
CA LEU A 13 -13.18 -6.84 -14.99
C LEU A 13 -12.11 -5.81 -14.62
N VAL A 14 -11.09 -6.20 -13.85
CA VAL A 14 -9.97 -5.32 -13.47
C VAL A 14 -9.15 -4.89 -14.71
N SER A 15 -8.97 -5.80 -15.68
CA SER A 15 -8.24 -5.50 -16.93
C SER A 15 -9.00 -4.55 -17.88
N LEU A 16 -10.34 -4.49 -17.80
CA LEU A 16 -11.16 -3.59 -18.62
C LEU A 16 -11.16 -2.15 -18.07
N ILE A 17 -10.98 -1.99 -16.76
CA ILE A 17 -10.97 -0.68 -16.10
C ILE A 17 -9.64 0.06 -16.39
N THR A 18 -8.50 -0.64 -16.38
CA THR A 18 -7.19 -0.04 -16.67
C THR A 18 -7.03 0.40 -18.14
N LEU A 19 -7.69 -0.28 -19.08
CA LEU A 19 -7.65 0.10 -20.51
C LEU A 19 -8.41 1.39 -20.83
N SER A 20 -9.30 1.84 -19.93
CA SER A 20 -10.15 3.03 -20.15
C SER A 20 -9.42 4.35 -19.87
N VAL A 21 -8.29 4.33 -19.15
CA VAL A 21 -7.59 5.54 -18.69
C VAL A 21 -6.53 6.05 -19.69
N VAL A 22 -6.10 5.24 -20.67
CA VAL A 22 -4.95 5.57 -21.54
C VAL A 22 -5.31 6.38 -22.80
N THR A 23 -6.56 6.85 -23.00
CA THR A 23 -6.95 7.54 -24.26
C THR A 23 -7.10 9.07 -24.21
N ALA A 24 -6.65 9.75 -23.15
CA ALA A 24 -6.67 11.21 -23.12
C ALA A 24 -5.28 11.82 -22.89
N HIS A 25 -4.85 12.65 -23.85
CA HIS A 25 -3.67 13.54 -23.87
C HIS A 25 -2.39 13.03 -24.52
N ILE A 26 -2.37 13.08 -25.86
CA ILE A 26 -1.13 13.26 -26.63
C ILE A 26 -1.01 14.75 -26.99
N THR A 27 -0.10 15.45 -26.34
CA THR A 27 0.33 16.81 -26.70
C THR A 27 1.75 16.72 -27.27
N PRO A 28 2.08 17.38 -28.40
CA PRO A 28 3.35 17.16 -29.08
C PRO A 28 4.55 17.82 -28.38
N THR A 29 5.59 17.03 -28.13
CA THR A 29 6.89 17.39 -27.56
C THR A 29 7.72 18.28 -28.53
N PRO A 30 8.34 19.38 -28.07
CA PRO A 30 9.35 20.11 -28.84
C PRO A 30 10.71 19.40 -28.85
N ALA A 31 11.44 19.53 -29.96
CA ALA A 31 12.74 18.90 -30.21
C ALA A 31 13.86 19.35 -29.24
N PRO A 32 14.84 18.47 -28.93
CA PRO A 32 15.90 18.78 -27.98
C PRO A 32 16.99 19.67 -28.58
N VAL A 33 17.49 20.60 -27.77
CA VAL A 33 18.62 21.48 -28.06
C VAL A 33 19.90 20.83 -27.53
N SER A 34 20.90 20.64 -28.40
CA SER A 34 22.24 20.16 -28.02
C SER A 34 22.99 21.18 -27.17
N ALA A 35 23.54 20.73 -26.03
CA ALA A 35 24.68 21.39 -25.39
C ALA A 35 25.62 20.35 -24.77
N SER A 36 26.82 20.27 -25.35
CA SER A 36 28.00 19.56 -24.88
C SER A 36 28.78 20.45 -23.90
N HIS A 37 29.23 19.95 -22.73
CA HIS A 37 30.48 20.32 -22.02
C HIS A 37 30.70 19.36 -20.82
N ILE A 38 31.71 18.47 -20.85
CA ILE A 38 33.04 18.53 -20.19
C ILE A 38 33.03 18.43 -18.64
N SER A 39 33.35 17.22 -18.17
CA SER A 39 34.37 16.87 -17.15
C SER A 39 34.38 17.58 -15.78
N SER A 40 34.27 16.80 -14.69
CA SER A 40 35.40 16.39 -13.82
C SER A 40 34.93 15.50 -12.65
N SER A 41 35.48 14.28 -12.54
CA SER A 41 35.28 13.36 -11.41
C SER A 41 36.27 13.61 -10.26
N PRO A 42 35.92 13.24 -9.02
CA PRO A 42 36.91 12.86 -8.02
C PRO A 42 36.75 11.42 -7.50
N LYS A 43 37.85 10.67 -7.68
CA LYS A 43 38.49 9.66 -6.80
C LYS A 43 37.65 8.63 -6.01
N VAL A 44 37.60 7.45 -6.63
CA VAL A 44 37.75 6.05 -6.15
C VAL A 44 38.30 5.81 -4.72
N LEU A 45 37.62 4.89 -4.01
CA LEU A 45 38.12 3.96 -2.97
C LEU A 45 37.21 2.70 -2.95
N PRO A 46 37.64 1.53 -2.41
CA PRO A 46 38.29 0.45 -3.16
C PRO A 46 37.40 -0.79 -3.46
N ASN A 47 37.69 -1.39 -4.62
CA ASN A 47 37.53 -2.79 -5.05
C ASN A 47 36.72 -3.76 -4.15
N GLY A 48 35.47 -4.03 -4.56
CA GLY A 48 34.80 -5.29 -4.27
C GLY A 48 35.29 -6.42 -5.20
N PRO A 49 35.21 -7.70 -4.78
CA PRO A 49 35.72 -8.82 -5.57
C PRO A 49 34.88 -9.05 -6.83
N SER A 50 35.59 -9.21 -7.95
CA SER A 50 35.05 -9.50 -9.28
C SER A 50 34.27 -10.81 -9.28
N SER A 51 32.96 -10.72 -9.57
CA SER A 51 32.09 -11.88 -9.77
C SER A 51 32.43 -12.56 -11.10
N ASN A 52 32.95 -13.79 -11.02
CA ASN A 52 33.13 -14.67 -12.18
C ASN A 52 31.80 -15.35 -12.49
N TYR A 53 31.16 -14.96 -13.59
CA TYR A 53 30.04 -15.70 -14.17
C TYR A 53 30.55 -17.08 -14.65
N LEU A 54 29.97 -18.15 -14.08
CA LEU A 54 30.17 -19.52 -14.54
C LEU A 54 29.07 -19.95 -15.53
N PRO A 55 29.34 -20.89 -16.46
CA PRO A 55 28.42 -21.27 -17.52
C PRO A 55 27.23 -22.10 -17.01
N PHE A 56 26.05 -21.84 -17.60
CA PHE A 56 24.70 -22.28 -17.22
C PHE A 56 24.36 -23.74 -17.60
N ASP A 57 25.32 -24.66 -17.70
CA ASP A 57 25.06 -26.02 -18.19
C ASP A 57 25.49 -27.10 -17.17
N ALA A 58 24.84 -27.13 -16.00
CA ALA A 58 24.73 -28.29 -15.11
C ALA A 58 23.89 -27.96 -13.85
N MET A 59 22.56 -28.08 -13.91
CA MET A 59 21.71 -28.00 -12.71
C MET A 59 20.57 -29.03 -12.78
N GLU A 60 20.92 -30.29 -12.52
CA GLU A 60 20.02 -31.23 -11.85
C GLU A 60 20.86 -32.04 -10.84
N ASP A 61 20.29 -32.31 -9.67
CA ASP A 61 20.85 -33.04 -8.51
C ASP A 61 21.86 -32.30 -7.62
N GLY A 62 21.33 -31.42 -6.77
CA GLY A 62 22.05 -30.94 -5.58
C GLY A 62 21.28 -29.88 -4.81
N LEU A 63 20.17 -30.26 -4.15
CA LEU A 63 19.51 -29.38 -3.18
C LEU A 63 20.42 -29.19 -1.96
N VAL A 64 21.28 -28.18 -1.99
CA VAL A 64 22.06 -27.76 -0.84
C VAL A 64 21.11 -27.06 0.13
N SER A 65 20.74 -27.73 1.22
CA SER A 65 20.03 -27.10 2.33
C SER A 65 20.95 -26.06 2.98
N ILE A 66 20.55 -24.79 2.98
CA ILE A 66 21.29 -23.74 3.68
C ILE A 66 21.28 -24.07 5.18
N PRO A 67 22.44 -24.05 5.86
CA PRO A 67 22.50 -24.25 7.30
C PRO A 67 21.62 -23.25 8.06
N MET A 68 20.85 -23.73 9.04
CA MET A 68 19.94 -22.87 9.83
C MET A 68 20.66 -21.74 10.58
N ASP A 69 21.94 -21.92 10.92
CA ASP A 69 22.73 -20.89 11.61
C ASP A 69 23.15 -19.75 10.68
N GLU A 70 23.29 -20.01 9.38
CA GLU A 70 23.52 -18.98 8.37
C GLU A 70 22.26 -18.15 8.14
N GLN A 71 21.10 -18.82 8.01
CA GLN A 71 19.81 -18.15 7.88
C GLN A 71 19.50 -17.24 9.07
N ALA A 72 19.76 -17.69 10.30
CA ALA A 72 19.51 -16.88 11.50
C ALA A 72 20.41 -15.63 11.54
N LYS A 73 21.69 -15.75 11.15
CA LYS A 73 22.61 -14.59 11.06
C LYS A 73 22.17 -13.60 9.99
N ASP A 74 21.74 -14.09 8.84
CA ASP A 74 21.24 -13.22 7.76
C ASP A 74 19.92 -12.56 8.13
N SER A 75 19.02 -13.25 8.84
CA SER A 75 17.75 -12.67 9.31
C SER A 75 18.00 -11.51 10.29
N GLN A 76 18.87 -11.73 11.29
CA GLN A 76 19.29 -10.68 12.23
C GLN A 76 19.95 -9.50 11.52
N PHE A 77 20.77 -9.77 10.50
CA PHE A 77 21.36 -8.72 9.69
C PHE A 77 20.29 -7.92 8.94
N LEU A 78 19.34 -8.61 8.28
CA LEU A 78 18.29 -7.98 7.49
C LEU A 78 17.39 -7.10 8.37
N GLU A 79 16.93 -7.61 9.51
CA GLU A 79 16.13 -6.84 10.47
C GLU A 79 16.87 -5.57 10.92
N ALA A 80 18.12 -5.71 11.39
CA ALA A 80 18.90 -4.56 11.85
C ALA A 80 19.15 -3.54 10.72
N TYR A 81 19.34 -4.03 9.48
CA TYR A 81 19.65 -3.18 8.34
C TYR A 81 18.42 -2.45 7.80
N MET A 82 17.28 -3.13 7.72
CA MET A 82 15.98 -2.54 7.36
C MET A 82 15.50 -1.55 8.43
N ALA A 83 15.62 -1.87 9.71
CA ALA A 83 15.27 -0.97 10.80
C ALA A 83 16.09 0.32 10.75
N LYS A 84 17.40 0.20 10.48
CA LYS A 84 18.27 1.35 10.26
C LYS A 84 17.82 2.18 9.06
N ALA A 85 17.43 1.54 7.97
CA ALA A 85 16.95 2.21 6.76
C ALA A 85 15.64 2.96 6.97
N ALA A 86 14.66 2.33 7.60
CA ALA A 86 13.41 2.97 8.00
C ALA A 86 13.69 4.23 8.83
N ASN A 87 14.52 4.12 9.86
CA ASN A 87 14.86 5.26 10.71
C ASN A 87 15.62 6.36 9.96
N GLU A 88 16.57 6.06 9.07
CA GLU A 88 17.26 7.11 8.30
C GLU A 88 16.31 7.85 7.33
N ILE A 89 15.34 7.15 6.73
CA ILE A 89 14.32 7.75 5.86
C ILE A 89 13.36 8.64 6.67
N GLU A 90 12.89 8.16 7.82
CA GLU A 90 12.09 8.99 8.75
C GLU A 90 12.84 10.27 9.16
N GLN A 91 14.12 10.14 9.49
CA GLN A 91 14.94 11.30 9.83
C GLN A 91 15.12 12.23 8.63
N PHE A 92 15.24 11.71 7.41
CA PHE A 92 15.32 12.52 6.20
C PHE A 92 14.00 13.29 5.95
N MET A 93 12.85 12.63 6.10
CA MET A 93 11.54 13.28 5.97
C MET A 93 11.39 14.46 6.93
N ILE A 94 11.68 14.25 8.22
CA ILE A 94 11.56 15.28 9.26
C ILE A 94 12.58 16.42 9.03
N ASN A 95 13.83 16.08 8.71
CA ASN A 95 14.90 17.07 8.69
C ASN A 95 15.06 17.82 7.37
N VAL A 96 14.62 17.25 6.26
CA VAL A 96 14.83 17.78 4.91
C VAL A 96 13.51 18.08 4.23
N VAL A 97 12.64 17.07 4.06
CA VAL A 97 11.38 17.20 3.32
C VAL A 97 10.45 18.22 3.99
N GLU A 98 10.15 18.03 5.28
CA GLU A 98 9.29 18.94 6.03
C GLU A 98 9.84 20.37 6.09
N LYS A 99 11.17 20.54 6.19
CA LYS A 99 11.78 21.88 6.23
C LYS A 99 11.60 22.60 4.90
N LYS A 100 11.82 21.89 3.78
CA LYS A 100 11.63 22.45 2.44
C LYS A 100 10.16 22.75 2.13
N LEU A 101 9.23 21.94 2.61
CA LEU A 101 7.79 22.22 2.52
C LEU A 101 7.41 23.52 3.23
N LYS A 102 7.99 23.77 4.41
CA LYS A 102 7.74 24.97 5.23
C LYS A 102 8.49 26.21 4.73
N ASP A 103 9.50 26.06 3.87
CA ASP A 103 10.28 27.17 3.35
C ASP A 103 9.46 28.00 2.33
N PRO A 104 9.27 29.31 2.55
CA PRO A 104 8.56 30.17 1.59
C PRO A 104 9.30 30.33 0.25
N GLU A 105 10.61 30.09 0.19
CA GLU A 105 11.40 30.21 -1.04
C GLU A 105 11.32 28.95 -1.92
N THR A 106 10.80 27.82 -1.41
CA THR A 106 10.58 26.62 -2.22
C THR A 106 9.46 26.86 -3.22
N GLU A 107 9.73 26.60 -4.51
CA GLU A 107 8.75 26.74 -5.58
C GLU A 107 7.53 25.84 -5.35
N GLN A 108 6.34 26.33 -5.73
CA GLN A 108 5.08 25.62 -5.49
C GLN A 108 5.04 24.21 -6.11
N THR A 109 5.56 24.06 -7.32
CA THR A 109 5.68 22.76 -8.01
C THR A 109 6.61 21.80 -7.27
N THR A 110 7.70 22.31 -6.68
CA THR A 110 8.58 21.51 -5.83
C THR A 110 7.88 21.10 -4.54
N LYS A 111 7.06 21.96 -3.94
CA LYS A 111 6.27 21.59 -2.75
C LYS A 111 5.28 20.46 -3.04
N GLU A 112 4.56 20.54 -4.15
CA GLU A 112 3.64 19.47 -4.56
C GLU A 112 4.37 18.13 -4.72
N CYS A 113 5.57 18.12 -5.33
CA CYS A 113 6.37 16.91 -5.38
C CYS A 113 6.93 16.46 -4.03
N LEU A 114 7.29 17.40 -3.14
CA LEU A 114 7.75 17.05 -1.80
C LEU A 114 6.63 16.44 -0.94
N ASP A 115 5.39 16.88 -1.11
CA ASP A 115 4.22 16.28 -0.46
C ASP A 115 4.01 14.84 -0.94
N ILE A 116 4.06 14.59 -2.26
CA ILE A 116 4.00 13.24 -2.84
C ILE A 116 5.17 12.39 -2.32
N CYS A 117 6.39 12.94 -2.31
CA CYS A 117 7.57 12.25 -1.79
C CYS A 117 7.42 11.88 -0.31
N ALA A 118 6.84 12.74 0.51
CA ALA A 118 6.60 12.44 1.93
C ALA A 118 5.68 11.21 2.08
N GLU A 119 4.58 11.17 1.32
CA GLU A 119 3.66 10.03 1.33
C GLU A 119 4.33 8.73 0.89
N VAL A 120 5.06 8.74 -0.23
CA VAL A 120 5.72 7.52 -0.71
C VAL A 120 6.89 7.10 0.17
N TYR A 121 7.59 8.02 0.84
CA TYR A 121 8.61 7.67 1.83
C TYR A 121 8.00 7.03 3.08
N ASP A 122 6.85 7.50 3.57
CA ASP A 122 6.11 6.83 4.64
C ASP A 122 5.72 5.40 4.21
N GLN A 123 5.18 5.23 3.00
CA GLN A 123 4.88 3.90 2.45
C GLN A 123 6.13 3.02 2.29
N ALA A 124 7.28 3.61 1.94
CA ALA A 124 8.56 2.92 1.84
C ALA A 124 9.05 2.42 3.21
N VAL A 125 8.92 3.25 4.24
CA VAL A 125 9.20 2.88 5.65
C VAL A 125 8.30 1.73 6.09
N ASP A 126 7.00 1.80 5.79
CA ASP A 126 6.05 0.74 6.12
C ASP A 126 6.35 -0.56 5.38
N ALA A 127 6.77 -0.49 4.11
CA ALA A 127 7.23 -1.67 3.37
C ALA A 127 8.47 -2.32 4.02
N LEU A 128 9.44 -1.53 4.50
CA LEU A 128 10.58 -2.08 5.24
C LEU A 128 10.14 -2.75 6.55
N ARG A 129 9.18 -2.18 7.28
CA ARG A 129 8.64 -2.76 8.51
C ARG A 129 7.96 -4.10 8.26
N LYS A 130 7.08 -4.17 7.27
CA LYS A 130 6.44 -5.44 6.86
C LYS A 130 7.47 -6.47 6.41
N GLY A 131 8.49 -6.05 5.64
CA GLY A 131 9.59 -6.94 5.25
C GLY A 131 10.37 -7.52 6.44
N MET A 132 10.55 -6.77 7.53
CA MET A 132 11.15 -7.29 8.77
C MET A 132 10.23 -8.30 9.46
N GLU A 133 8.93 -8.03 9.51
CA GLU A 133 7.94 -8.96 10.08
C GLU A 133 7.90 -10.29 9.31
N ASP A 134 7.96 -10.23 7.99
CA ASP A 134 8.04 -11.41 7.13
C ASP A 134 9.33 -12.20 7.34
N ILE A 135 10.46 -11.53 7.59
CA ILE A 135 11.74 -12.18 7.91
C ILE A 135 11.64 -12.95 9.24
N ASP A 136 11.07 -12.34 10.28
CA ASP A 136 10.84 -12.98 11.58
C ASP A 136 9.89 -14.20 11.43
N GLY A 137 8.83 -14.03 10.63
CA GLY A 137 7.91 -15.08 10.20
C GLY A 137 8.52 -16.13 9.24
N ARG A 138 9.77 -15.95 8.81
CA ARG A 138 10.48 -16.78 7.81
C ARG A 138 9.81 -16.86 6.44
N ASP A 139 8.94 -15.90 6.09
CA ASP A 139 8.35 -15.75 4.76
C ASP A 139 9.23 -14.87 3.87
N PHE A 140 10.36 -15.43 3.43
CA PHE A 140 11.31 -14.75 2.54
C PHE A 140 10.74 -14.45 1.14
N SER A 141 9.56 -14.95 0.80
CA SER A 141 8.87 -14.60 -0.45
C SER A 141 8.12 -13.27 -0.29
N LYS A 142 7.34 -13.12 0.79
CA LYS A 142 6.69 -11.85 1.10
C LYS A 142 7.71 -10.75 1.43
N ALA A 143 8.76 -11.07 2.21
CA ALA A 143 9.83 -10.11 2.49
C ALA A 143 10.50 -9.58 1.21
N ALA A 144 10.68 -10.43 0.19
CA ALA A 144 11.24 -9.99 -1.09
C ALA A 144 10.27 -9.05 -1.84
N SER A 145 8.97 -9.32 -1.77
CA SER A 145 7.94 -8.46 -2.33
C SER A 145 7.93 -7.08 -1.65
N ASP A 146 8.02 -7.06 -0.33
CA ASP A 146 7.99 -5.82 0.46
C ASP A 146 9.23 -4.96 0.25
N VAL A 147 10.43 -5.56 0.18
CA VAL A 147 11.64 -4.82 -0.21
C VAL A 147 11.56 -4.34 -1.66
N GLY A 148 10.86 -5.07 -2.53
CA GLY A 148 10.53 -4.60 -3.87
C GLY A 148 9.63 -3.36 -3.86
N ALA A 149 8.57 -3.36 -3.04
CA ALA A 149 7.68 -2.22 -2.87
C ALA A 149 8.42 -1.01 -2.30
N PHE A 150 9.28 -1.20 -1.29
CA PHE A 150 10.18 -0.18 -0.77
C PHE A 150 10.94 0.54 -1.89
N LYS A 151 11.58 -0.21 -2.80
CA LYS A 151 12.32 0.38 -3.93
C LYS A 151 11.42 1.12 -4.92
N ASN A 152 10.25 0.57 -5.25
CA ASN A 152 9.32 1.21 -6.18
C ASN A 152 8.78 2.54 -5.63
N ASN A 153 8.62 2.65 -4.31
CA ASN A 153 8.22 3.89 -3.66
C ASN A 153 9.32 4.95 -3.77
N LEU A 154 10.59 4.57 -3.67
CA LEU A 154 11.73 5.48 -3.94
C LEU A 154 11.70 5.95 -5.40
N ASP A 155 11.50 5.03 -6.36
CA ASP A 155 11.38 5.37 -7.79
C ASP A 155 10.26 6.40 -8.06
N THR A 156 9.15 6.31 -7.33
CA THR A 156 8.02 7.23 -7.49
C THR A 156 8.36 8.66 -7.05
N CYS A 157 9.14 8.82 -5.97
CA CYS A 157 9.62 10.14 -5.55
C CYS A 157 10.62 10.72 -6.57
N ASP A 158 11.49 9.88 -7.13
CA ASP A 158 12.45 10.27 -8.15
C ASP A 158 11.77 10.82 -9.41
N ASP A 159 10.70 10.16 -9.86
CA ASP A 159 9.95 10.57 -11.03
C ASP A 159 9.29 11.95 -10.85
N CYS A 160 8.89 12.30 -9.62
CA CYS A 160 8.31 13.62 -9.34
C CYS A 160 9.38 14.70 -9.26
N LEU A 161 10.42 14.50 -8.45
CA LEU A 161 11.44 15.51 -8.23
C LEU A 161 12.31 15.70 -9.48
N GLY A 162 12.60 14.65 -10.24
CA GLY A 162 13.40 14.70 -11.47
C GLY A 162 14.68 15.54 -11.29
N ASP A 163 14.85 16.55 -12.14
CA ASP A 163 16.00 17.47 -12.10
C ASP A 163 15.97 18.47 -10.92
N MET A 164 14.91 18.49 -10.10
CA MET A 164 14.80 19.34 -8.90
C MET A 164 15.48 18.71 -7.67
N MET A 165 16.01 17.49 -7.80
CA MET A 165 16.79 16.85 -6.74
C MET A 165 18.10 17.59 -6.49
N ASP A 166 18.27 18.06 -5.26
CA ASP A 166 19.58 18.52 -4.81
C ASP A 166 20.48 17.34 -4.37
N ASP A 167 21.72 17.66 -4.02
CA ASP A 167 22.71 16.68 -3.60
C ASP A 167 22.26 15.87 -2.36
N GLU A 168 21.37 16.41 -1.53
CA GLU A 168 20.90 15.75 -0.30
C GLU A 168 19.87 14.66 -0.63
N PHE A 169 18.92 14.94 -1.52
CA PHE A 169 17.97 13.95 -2.04
C PHE A 169 18.68 12.82 -2.79
N ASN A 170 19.58 13.19 -3.72
CA ASN A 170 20.35 12.21 -4.48
C ASN A 170 21.16 11.28 -3.54
N LYS A 171 21.67 11.81 -2.43
CA LYS A 171 22.46 11.02 -1.48
C LYS A 171 21.60 10.01 -0.73
N ILE A 172 20.43 10.41 -0.23
CA ILE A 172 19.55 9.49 0.51
C ILE A 172 18.96 8.43 -0.42
N ASP A 173 18.54 8.81 -1.63
CA ASP A 173 17.95 7.89 -2.60
C ASP A 173 18.95 6.81 -3.02
N ASN A 174 20.15 7.20 -3.48
CA ASN A 174 21.18 6.25 -3.89
C ASN A 174 21.57 5.30 -2.75
N TRP A 175 21.62 5.81 -1.52
CA TRP A 175 21.90 5.00 -0.35
C TRP A 175 20.76 4.01 -0.07
N ALA A 176 19.51 4.48 -0.06
CA ALA A 176 18.32 3.68 0.20
C ALA A 176 18.14 2.58 -0.86
N ARG A 177 18.40 2.88 -2.14
CA ARG A 177 18.46 1.88 -3.23
C ARG A 177 19.53 0.84 -3.00
N GLY A 178 20.71 1.25 -2.51
CA GLY A 178 21.78 0.35 -2.10
C GLY A 178 21.30 -0.63 -1.02
N VAL A 179 20.63 -0.13 0.02
CA VAL A 179 20.02 -0.95 1.06
C VAL A 179 19.03 -1.95 0.47
N GLY A 180 18.11 -1.49 -0.38
CA GLY A 180 17.09 -2.35 -0.98
C GLY A 180 17.69 -3.48 -1.81
N ASN A 181 18.74 -3.19 -2.60
CA ASN A 181 19.45 -4.21 -3.36
C ASN A 181 20.17 -5.22 -2.46
N ASP A 182 20.89 -4.75 -1.44
CA ASP A 182 21.59 -5.63 -0.49
C ASP A 182 20.62 -6.54 0.28
N CYS A 183 19.44 -6.02 0.63
CA CYS A 183 18.38 -6.79 1.27
C CYS A 183 17.83 -7.85 0.32
N LEU A 184 17.47 -7.50 -0.92
CA LEU A 184 16.97 -8.46 -1.92
C LEU A 184 18.01 -9.55 -2.22
N ASP A 185 19.28 -9.20 -2.38
CA ASP A 185 20.35 -10.17 -2.65
C ASP A 185 20.50 -11.20 -1.51
N LYS A 186 20.22 -10.81 -0.27
CA LYS A 186 20.21 -11.71 0.88
C LYS A 186 18.93 -12.53 0.97
N ILE A 187 17.77 -11.90 0.82
CA ILE A 187 16.46 -12.56 0.91
C ILE A 187 16.32 -13.63 -0.19
N THR A 188 16.71 -13.32 -1.42
CA THR A 188 16.60 -14.22 -2.59
C THR A 188 17.36 -15.54 -2.44
N LYS A 189 18.40 -15.59 -1.59
CA LYS A 189 19.08 -16.84 -1.21
C LYS A 189 18.13 -17.85 -0.57
N TYR A 190 17.14 -17.36 0.16
CA TYR A 190 16.16 -18.15 0.90
C TYR A 190 14.86 -18.38 0.11
N THR A 191 14.51 -17.45 -0.78
CA THR A 191 13.34 -17.57 -1.68
C THR A 191 13.52 -18.64 -2.76
N SER A 192 14.78 -18.93 -3.12
CA SER A 192 15.14 -19.85 -4.21
C SER A 192 15.13 -21.33 -3.82
N ASN A 193 14.62 -21.71 -2.64
CA ASN A 193 14.46 -23.12 -2.30
C ASN A 193 13.44 -23.73 -3.29
N PRO A 194 13.83 -24.64 -4.21
CA PRO A 194 13.03 -24.94 -5.40
C PRO A 194 11.71 -25.66 -5.12
N LYS A 195 11.46 -26.05 -3.85
CA LYS A 195 10.14 -26.51 -3.41
C LYS A 195 9.08 -25.40 -3.46
N THR A 196 9.45 -24.13 -3.27
CA THR A 196 8.52 -22.98 -3.26
C THR A 196 8.39 -22.34 -4.65
N MET A 197 9.48 -22.28 -5.43
CA MET A 197 9.50 -21.72 -6.79
C MET A 197 8.63 -22.50 -7.80
N ALA A 198 8.44 -23.81 -7.62
CA ALA A 198 7.52 -24.60 -8.45
C ALA A 198 6.07 -24.12 -8.33
N PHE A 199 5.69 -23.52 -7.19
CA PHE A 199 4.35 -23.00 -6.96
C PHE A 199 4.16 -21.62 -7.62
N PHE A 200 5.11 -20.70 -7.45
CA PHE A 200 5.04 -19.35 -8.01
C PHE A 200 5.22 -19.29 -9.53
N ASN A 201 6.14 -20.06 -10.10
CA ASN A 201 6.38 -20.04 -11.55
C ASN A 201 5.18 -20.60 -12.33
N THR A 202 4.44 -21.56 -11.75
CA THR A 202 3.22 -22.11 -12.33
C THR A 202 2.05 -21.09 -12.29
N HIS A 203 1.96 -20.31 -11.21
CA HIS A 203 0.93 -19.27 -11.08
C HIS A 203 1.20 -18.01 -11.93
N PHE A 204 2.46 -17.57 -12.01
CA PHE A 204 2.82 -16.38 -12.81
C PHE A 204 2.72 -16.67 -14.31
N ALA A 205 3.18 -17.84 -14.76
CA ALA A 205 3.09 -18.25 -16.17
C ALA A 205 1.63 -18.43 -16.63
N THR A 206 0.74 -18.93 -15.77
CA THR A 206 -0.69 -19.06 -16.09
C THR A 206 -1.39 -17.70 -16.12
N SER A 207 -1.05 -16.78 -15.22
CA SER A 207 -1.57 -15.41 -15.23
C SER A 207 -1.13 -14.64 -16.49
N LEU A 208 0.15 -14.72 -16.87
CA LEU A 208 0.68 -14.03 -18.06
C LEU A 208 0.06 -14.55 -19.37
N LEU A 209 -0.19 -15.87 -19.46
CA LEU A 209 -0.86 -16.49 -20.61
C LEU A 209 -2.32 -16.04 -20.74
N VAL A 210 -3.05 -15.89 -19.62
CA VAL A 210 -4.42 -15.38 -19.63
C VAL A 210 -4.46 -13.93 -20.11
N SER A 211 -3.53 -13.08 -19.66
CA SER A 211 -3.42 -11.68 -20.09
C SER A 211 -3.03 -11.50 -21.57
N LEU A 212 -2.18 -12.39 -22.11
CA LEU A 212 -1.82 -12.37 -23.54
C LEU A 212 -2.98 -12.80 -24.44
N ILE A 213 -3.84 -13.71 -23.97
CA ILE A 213 -5.03 -14.16 -24.70
C ILE A 213 -6.12 -13.08 -24.70
N THR A 214 -6.29 -12.34 -23.60
CA THR A 214 -7.28 -11.24 -23.56
C THR A 214 -6.87 -10.05 -24.45
N LEU A 215 -5.58 -9.73 -24.52
CA LEU A 215 -5.07 -8.62 -25.35
C LEU A 215 -5.18 -8.90 -26.87
N SER A 216 -5.10 -10.17 -27.28
CA SER A 216 -5.22 -10.57 -28.70
C SER A 216 -6.66 -10.61 -29.22
N VAL A 217 -7.66 -10.67 -28.33
CA VAL A 217 -9.09 -10.57 -28.71
C VAL A 217 -9.52 -9.11 -28.89
N ALA A 218 -8.93 -8.17 -28.15
CA ALA A 218 -9.29 -6.75 -28.23
C ALA A 218 -8.86 -6.06 -29.54
N THR A 219 -7.87 -6.59 -30.25
CA THR A 219 -7.33 -5.98 -31.48
C THR A 219 -8.09 -6.35 -32.77
N ALA A 220 -9.08 -7.25 -32.71
CA ALA A 220 -9.79 -7.73 -33.90
C ALA A 220 -11.03 -6.91 -34.31
N HIS A 221 -11.45 -5.89 -33.55
CA HIS A 221 -12.76 -5.22 -33.74
C HIS A 221 -12.75 -3.70 -33.93
N ILE A 222 -11.61 -3.06 -34.19
CA ILE A 222 -11.60 -1.62 -34.48
C ILE A 222 -11.88 -1.37 -35.96
N ALA A 223 -13.16 -1.12 -36.28
CA ALA A 223 -13.57 -0.52 -37.55
C ALA A 223 -13.22 0.98 -37.59
N PRO A 224 -12.79 1.53 -38.73
CA PRO A 224 -12.39 2.94 -38.83
C PRO A 224 -13.60 3.88 -38.70
N ALA A 225 -13.51 4.86 -37.79
CA ALA A 225 -14.53 5.85 -37.55
C ALA A 225 -14.62 6.90 -38.70
N PRO A 226 -15.84 7.40 -39.02
CA PRO A 226 -16.02 8.40 -40.08
C PRO A 226 -15.64 9.81 -39.63
N THR A 227 -15.05 10.55 -40.56
CA THR A 227 -14.59 11.94 -40.42
C THR A 227 -15.74 12.94 -40.22
N PRO A 228 -15.63 13.90 -39.27
CA PRO A 228 -16.61 14.97 -39.13
C PRO A 228 -16.42 16.05 -40.20
N LYS A 229 -17.49 16.35 -40.94
CA LYS A 229 -17.59 17.51 -41.85
C LYS A 229 -17.80 18.79 -41.04
N GLY A 230 -17.05 19.83 -41.42
CA GLY A 230 -17.03 21.13 -40.78
C GLY A 230 -18.36 21.88 -40.84
N SER A 231 -18.54 22.76 -39.84
CA SER A 231 -19.59 23.78 -39.83
C SER A 231 -19.00 25.14 -39.45
N ALA A 232 -19.56 26.17 -40.08
CA ALA A 232 -18.96 27.48 -40.29
C ALA A 232 -18.99 28.42 -39.07
N ARG A 233 -18.03 29.34 -39.06
CA ARG A 233 -17.88 30.48 -38.14
C ARG A 233 -19.08 31.44 -38.21
N THR A 234 -19.49 31.94 -37.05
CA THR A 234 -20.25 33.20 -36.92
C THR A 234 -19.52 34.12 -35.91
N PRO A 235 -19.43 35.45 -36.11
CA PRO A 235 -18.65 36.34 -35.24
C PRO A 235 -19.44 36.77 -33.98
N ALA A 236 -18.75 36.82 -32.84
CA ALA A 236 -19.28 37.31 -31.57
C ALA A 236 -19.22 38.85 -31.46
N PRO A 237 -20.21 39.51 -30.83
CA PRO A 237 -20.20 40.95 -30.57
C PRO A 237 -19.41 41.31 -29.29
N ALA A 238 -18.86 42.53 -29.27
CA ALA A 238 -18.03 43.08 -28.21
C ALA A 238 -18.80 43.32 -26.89
N PRO A 239 -18.16 43.16 -25.71
CA PRO A 239 -18.78 43.54 -24.44
C PRO A 239 -18.52 45.00 -24.07
N THR A 240 -19.61 45.62 -23.61
CA THR A 240 -19.73 46.99 -23.09
C THR A 240 -19.16 47.10 -21.68
N THR A 241 -18.42 48.17 -21.42
CA THR A 241 -17.90 48.56 -20.12
C THR A 241 -19.01 49.06 -19.18
N HIS A 242 -19.15 48.46 -18.01
CA HIS A 242 -19.85 49.06 -16.88
C HIS A 242 -19.00 49.01 -15.60
N VAL A 243 -18.98 50.16 -14.93
CA VAL A 243 -18.17 50.52 -13.76
C VAL A 243 -19.05 50.43 -12.51
N SER A 244 -18.42 49.96 -11.42
CA SER A 244 -18.72 50.25 -9.99
C SER A 244 -19.96 49.60 -9.35
N SER A 245 -19.72 48.73 -8.37
CA SER A 245 -19.89 49.11 -6.95
C SER A 245 -19.45 47.97 -6.02
N THR A 246 -18.63 48.33 -5.03
CA THR A 246 -18.19 47.48 -3.91
C THR A 246 -19.27 47.43 -2.83
N PRO A 247 -19.49 46.29 -2.19
CA PRO A 247 -19.82 46.28 -0.77
C PRO A 247 -18.81 45.48 0.05
N LYS A 248 -18.65 45.95 1.29
CA LYS A 248 -17.67 45.60 2.30
C LYS A 248 -18.36 44.79 3.40
N GLY A 249 -17.71 43.72 3.88
CA GLY A 249 -18.08 42.96 5.10
C GLY A 249 -18.42 41.50 4.78
N SER A 250 -18.05 40.48 5.55
CA SER A 250 -17.33 40.34 6.81
C SER A 250 -16.98 38.84 6.89
N PRO A 251 -15.77 38.40 7.31
CA PRO A 251 -15.49 36.98 7.43
C PRO A 251 -16.05 36.44 8.75
N SER A 252 -16.90 35.42 8.65
CA SER A 252 -17.30 34.58 9.78
C SER A 252 -16.26 33.46 9.95
N PRO A 253 -15.84 33.11 11.18
CA PRO A 253 -14.77 32.15 11.40
C PRO A 253 -15.25 30.72 11.17
N ALA A 254 -14.46 29.95 10.41
CA ALA A 254 -14.58 28.50 10.34
C ALA A 254 -14.11 27.88 11.67
N PRO A 255 -14.82 26.89 12.23
CA PRO A 255 -14.30 26.12 13.35
C PRO A 255 -13.23 25.15 12.82
N SER A 256 -11.95 25.49 13.05
CA SER A 256 -10.86 24.52 12.99
C SER A 256 -11.00 23.59 14.19
N SER A 257 -11.55 22.39 13.96
CA SER A 257 -11.51 21.30 14.92
C SER A 257 -10.29 20.45 14.62
N SER A 258 -9.15 20.83 15.19
CA SER A 258 -7.95 20.01 15.23
C SER A 258 -8.14 18.89 16.25
N TYR A 259 -8.55 17.72 15.80
CA TYR A 259 -8.49 16.50 16.62
C TYR A 259 -7.03 16.04 16.70
N SER A 260 -6.46 16.12 17.90
CA SER A 260 -5.20 15.46 18.23
C SER A 260 -5.52 14.00 18.53
N ILE A 261 -5.22 13.08 17.60
CA ILE A 261 -5.16 11.65 17.91
C ILE A 261 -3.93 11.46 18.78
N VAL A 262 -4.14 11.32 20.09
CA VAL A 262 -3.10 10.91 21.04
C VAL A 262 -2.92 9.40 20.85
N LEU A 263 -1.99 8.99 20.00
CA LEU A 263 -1.45 7.64 20.07
C LEU A 263 -0.74 7.49 21.42
N PRO A 264 -1.08 6.50 22.27
CA PRO A 264 -0.28 6.21 23.44
C PRO A 264 1.12 5.82 22.96
N SER A 265 2.13 6.57 23.42
CA SER A 265 3.55 6.28 23.21
C SER A 265 3.83 4.86 23.69
N ALA A 266 4.01 3.95 22.74
CA ALA A 266 4.37 2.56 23.01
C ALA A 266 5.78 2.57 23.63
N ALA A 267 5.85 2.27 24.92
CA ALA A 267 7.10 1.90 25.54
C ALA A 267 7.66 0.68 24.80
N SER A 268 8.91 0.78 24.36
CA SER A 268 9.65 -0.29 23.68
C SER A 268 9.46 -1.62 24.44
N PRO A 269 8.88 -2.66 23.79
CA PRO A 269 8.66 -3.93 24.45
C PRO A 269 10.02 -4.63 24.58
N ASN A 270 10.51 -4.74 25.81
CA ASN A 270 11.46 -5.78 26.13
C ASN A 270 10.81 -7.11 25.76
N SER A 271 11.47 -7.89 24.91
CA SER A 271 11.01 -9.20 24.45
C SER A 271 10.65 -10.09 25.63
N LEU A 272 9.35 -10.30 25.83
CA LEU A 272 8.86 -11.30 26.77
C LEU A 272 9.40 -12.66 26.33
N PRO A 273 9.92 -13.49 27.26
CA PRO A 273 10.40 -14.81 26.92
C PRO A 273 9.27 -15.64 26.29
N LEU A 274 9.51 -16.13 25.08
CA LEU A 274 8.59 -16.94 24.26
C LEU A 274 7.96 -18.11 25.05
N ASP A 275 8.71 -18.66 26.01
CA ASP A 275 8.27 -19.75 26.89
C ASP A 275 7.11 -19.37 27.82
N ALA A 276 7.01 -18.10 28.23
CA ALA A 276 5.92 -17.60 29.08
C ALA A 276 4.61 -17.41 28.29
N LEU A 277 4.70 -17.01 27.02
CA LEU A 277 3.54 -16.96 26.11
C LEU A 277 2.92 -18.35 25.89
N GLN A 278 3.77 -19.37 25.76
CA GLN A 278 3.32 -20.73 25.45
C GLN A 278 2.65 -21.45 26.64
N ALA A 279 2.97 -21.05 27.87
CA ALA A 279 2.35 -21.59 29.08
C ALA A 279 0.89 -21.14 29.26
N GLY A 280 0.53 -19.93 28.82
CA GLY A 280 -0.86 -19.41 28.91
C GLY A 280 -1.84 -20.10 27.96
N LEU A 281 -1.39 -20.36 26.73
CA LEU A 281 -2.17 -21.03 25.68
C LEU A 281 -2.50 -22.50 26.00
N SER A 282 -1.72 -23.14 26.89
CA SER A 282 -1.88 -24.56 27.26
C SER A 282 -3.14 -24.86 28.08
N SER A 283 -3.91 -23.83 28.47
CA SER A 283 -5.11 -23.98 29.31
C SER A 283 -6.42 -24.14 28.53
N ILE A 284 -6.43 -23.79 27.23
CA ILE A 284 -7.63 -23.88 26.39
C ILE A 284 -7.71 -25.27 25.76
N PRO A 285 -8.84 -25.99 25.90
CA PRO A 285 -9.03 -27.26 25.20
C PRO A 285 -8.86 -27.09 23.68
N MET A 286 -8.04 -27.94 23.06
CA MET A 286 -7.77 -27.90 21.61
C MET A 286 -9.04 -27.91 20.74
N ASP A 287 -10.11 -28.55 21.23
CA ASP A 287 -11.39 -28.60 20.51
C ASP A 287 -12.17 -27.29 20.60
N GLU A 288 -12.00 -26.49 21.66
CA GLU A 288 -12.54 -25.13 21.76
C GLU A 288 -11.74 -24.18 20.88
N GLN A 289 -10.41 -24.26 20.91
CA GLN A 289 -9.54 -23.47 20.05
C GLN A 289 -9.88 -23.69 18.56
N ALA A 290 -9.96 -24.94 18.11
CA ALA A 290 -10.31 -25.24 16.72
C ALA A 290 -11.70 -24.71 16.30
N LYS A 291 -12.67 -24.67 17.23
CA LYS A 291 -14.00 -24.09 16.96
C LYS A 291 -13.94 -22.58 16.82
N ASP A 292 -13.22 -21.91 17.71
CA ASP A 292 -13.07 -20.46 17.70
C ASP A 292 -12.27 -19.99 16.47
N LEU A 293 -11.18 -20.67 16.10
CA LEU A 293 -10.41 -20.36 14.87
C LEU A 293 -11.27 -20.51 13.61
N LYS A 294 -12.04 -21.60 13.53
CA LYS A 294 -12.97 -21.81 12.42
C LYS A 294 -14.06 -20.74 12.36
N PHE A 295 -14.56 -20.31 13.52
CA PHE A 295 -15.49 -19.20 13.59
C PHE A 295 -14.85 -17.91 13.08
N LEU A 296 -13.67 -17.55 13.58
CA LEU A 296 -12.97 -16.32 13.20
C LEU A 296 -12.71 -16.25 11.69
N GLY A 297 -12.08 -17.28 11.11
CA GLY A 297 -11.79 -17.27 9.67
C GLY A 297 -13.06 -17.17 8.81
N ALA A 298 -14.12 -17.90 9.16
CA ALA A 298 -15.39 -17.81 8.42
C ALA A 298 -16.11 -16.46 8.62
N HIS A 299 -16.04 -15.89 9.82
CA HIS A 299 -16.73 -14.65 10.17
C HIS A 299 -16.03 -13.43 9.55
N MET A 300 -14.71 -13.34 9.66
CA MET A 300 -13.90 -12.26 9.07
C MET A 300 -13.95 -12.30 7.54
N SER A 301 -13.85 -13.49 6.92
CA SER A 301 -13.99 -13.63 5.46
C SER A 301 -15.36 -13.19 4.97
N LYS A 302 -16.44 -13.63 5.64
CA LYS A 302 -17.80 -13.20 5.29
C LYS A 302 -17.98 -11.70 5.45
N ALA A 303 -17.38 -11.12 6.49
CA ALA A 303 -17.49 -9.71 6.75
C ALA A 303 -16.78 -8.87 5.69
N ALA A 304 -15.57 -9.26 5.29
CA ALA A 304 -14.85 -8.65 4.18
C ALA A 304 -15.68 -8.68 2.89
N ASP A 305 -16.26 -9.83 2.55
CA ASP A 305 -17.12 -9.97 1.35
C ASP A 305 -18.36 -9.06 1.43
N GLU A 306 -19.02 -8.98 2.60
CA GLU A 306 -20.20 -8.12 2.78
C GLU A 306 -19.87 -6.63 2.68
N ILE A 307 -18.70 -6.19 3.18
CA ILE A 307 -18.21 -4.80 3.04
C ILE A 307 -17.89 -4.47 1.59
N GLU A 308 -17.18 -5.34 0.87
CA GLU A 308 -16.91 -5.15 -0.56
C GLU A 308 -18.20 -5.04 -1.37
N GLN A 309 -19.20 -5.88 -1.07
CA GLN A 309 -20.51 -5.78 -1.72
C GLN A 309 -21.24 -4.48 -1.38
N PHE A 310 -21.12 -3.99 -0.15
CA PHE A 310 -21.72 -2.73 0.27
C PHE A 310 -21.09 -1.53 -0.45
N LEU A 311 -19.76 -1.50 -0.55
CA LEU A 311 -19.01 -0.49 -1.30
C LEU A 311 -19.52 -0.36 -2.74
N ILE A 312 -19.61 -1.48 -3.45
CA ILE A 312 -20.04 -1.53 -4.85
C ILE A 312 -21.52 -1.16 -4.99
N ASN A 313 -22.38 -1.69 -4.11
CA ASN A 313 -23.82 -1.62 -4.30
C ASN A 313 -24.48 -0.36 -3.73
N VAL A 314 -23.89 0.24 -2.71
CA VAL A 314 -24.47 1.38 -1.96
C VAL A 314 -23.57 2.60 -2.13
N VAL A 315 -22.32 2.55 -1.68
CA VAL A 315 -21.42 3.71 -1.62
C VAL A 315 -21.12 4.26 -3.01
N GLU A 316 -20.63 3.43 -3.92
CA GLU A 316 -20.32 3.85 -5.30
C GLU A 316 -21.56 4.39 -6.05
N LYS A 317 -22.73 3.79 -5.81
CA LYS A 317 -23.97 4.26 -6.44
C LYS A 317 -24.38 5.62 -5.91
N ALA A 318 -24.27 5.84 -4.60
CA ALA A 318 -24.57 7.11 -3.96
C ALA A 318 -23.61 8.22 -4.43
N ILE A 319 -22.32 7.93 -4.61
CA ILE A 319 -21.33 8.88 -5.18
C ILE A 319 -21.71 9.27 -6.61
N LYS A 320 -22.11 8.30 -7.44
CA LYS A 320 -22.47 8.49 -8.85
C LYS A 320 -23.84 9.15 -9.05
N ASP A 321 -24.72 9.18 -8.05
CA ASP A 321 -26.03 9.80 -8.15
C ASP A 321 -25.91 11.34 -8.27
N PRO A 322 -26.46 11.98 -9.32
CA PRO A 322 -26.44 13.44 -9.46
C PRO A 322 -27.23 14.19 -8.38
N ASN A 323 -28.11 13.51 -7.64
CA ASN A 323 -28.92 14.10 -6.57
C ASN A 323 -28.25 14.07 -5.20
N THR A 324 -27.16 13.31 -5.02
CA THR A 324 -26.39 13.31 -3.78
C THR A 324 -25.67 14.65 -3.62
N GLU A 325 -25.82 15.28 -2.46
CA GLU A 325 -25.16 16.56 -2.16
C GLU A 325 -23.64 16.41 -2.24
N GLN A 326 -22.95 17.45 -2.73
CA GLN A 326 -21.49 17.40 -2.94
C GLN A 326 -20.72 17.08 -1.64
N SER A 327 -21.13 17.66 -0.50
CA SER A 327 -20.54 17.36 0.80
C SER A 327 -20.73 15.90 1.22
N SER A 328 -21.87 15.30 0.88
CA SER A 328 -22.10 13.87 1.13
C SER A 328 -21.23 13.01 0.23
N LYS A 329 -20.96 13.42 -1.02
CA LYS A 329 -20.05 12.68 -1.92
C LYS A 329 -18.64 12.64 -1.40
N GLU A 330 -18.12 13.76 -0.91
CA GLU A 330 -16.78 13.82 -0.31
C GLU A 330 -16.66 12.88 0.89
N CYS A 331 -17.68 12.84 1.75
CA CYS A 331 -17.69 11.86 2.85
C CYS A 331 -17.87 10.42 2.38
N LEU A 332 -18.65 10.15 1.33
CA LEU A 332 -18.81 8.82 0.78
C LEU A 332 -17.51 8.31 0.13
N ASP A 333 -16.73 9.20 -0.50
CA ASP A 333 -15.40 8.87 -1.02
C ASP A 333 -14.45 8.49 0.12
N ILE A 334 -14.45 9.25 1.22
CA ILE A 334 -13.68 8.91 2.44
C ILE A 334 -14.14 7.57 3.02
N CYS A 335 -15.46 7.36 3.14
CA CYS A 335 -16.03 6.09 3.58
C CYS A 335 -15.59 4.92 2.70
N ALA A 336 -15.53 5.12 1.39
CA ALA A 336 -15.06 4.08 0.47
C ALA A 336 -13.63 3.65 0.78
N GLU A 337 -12.74 4.62 0.95
CA GLU A 337 -11.33 4.40 1.27
C GLU A 337 -11.16 3.70 2.63
N VAL A 338 -11.83 4.17 3.68
CA VAL A 338 -11.69 3.55 5.02
C VAL A 338 -12.30 2.15 5.08
N TYR A 339 -13.38 1.86 4.34
CA TYR A 339 -13.90 0.49 4.26
C TYR A 339 -12.96 -0.44 3.49
N ASP A 340 -12.27 0.03 2.45
CA ASP A 340 -11.23 -0.76 1.77
C ASP A 340 -10.10 -1.11 2.75
N LEU A 341 -9.65 -0.14 3.56
CA LEU A 341 -8.68 -0.38 4.64
C LEU A 341 -9.23 -1.34 5.71
N ALA A 342 -10.52 -1.26 6.03
CA ALA A 342 -11.18 -2.17 6.95
C ALA A 342 -11.19 -3.61 6.42
N VAL A 343 -11.45 -3.80 5.12
CA VAL A 343 -11.36 -5.11 4.43
C VAL A 343 -9.93 -5.64 4.46
N GLU A 344 -8.93 -4.80 4.21
CA GLU A 344 -7.51 -5.19 4.29
C GLU A 344 -7.14 -5.65 5.71
N ALA A 345 -7.57 -4.91 6.74
CA ALA A 345 -7.34 -5.27 8.14
C ALA A 345 -7.98 -6.62 8.51
N LEU A 346 -9.22 -6.91 8.04
CA LEU A 346 -9.83 -8.23 8.24
C LEU A 346 -9.04 -9.34 7.55
N ARG A 347 -8.48 -9.09 6.36
CA ARG A 347 -7.67 -10.07 5.62
C ARG A 347 -6.37 -10.38 6.35
N LYS A 348 -5.63 -9.35 6.77
CA LYS A 348 -4.41 -9.52 7.58
C LYS A 348 -4.69 -10.26 8.89
N GLY A 349 -5.77 -9.89 9.59
CA GLY A 349 -6.13 -10.56 10.83
C GLY A 349 -6.42 -12.05 10.65
N MET A 350 -6.94 -12.48 9.49
CA MET A 350 -7.06 -13.91 9.16
C MET A 350 -5.70 -14.58 8.91
N GLU A 351 -4.78 -13.91 8.21
CA GLU A 351 -3.42 -14.41 7.99
C GLU A 351 -2.68 -14.59 9.32
N ASP A 352 -2.81 -13.63 10.25
CA ASP A 352 -2.23 -13.70 11.58
C ASP A 352 -2.84 -14.82 12.44
N ILE A 353 -4.15 -15.05 12.33
CA ILE A 353 -4.82 -16.18 12.99
C ILE A 353 -4.28 -17.51 12.47
N ASP A 354 -4.10 -17.65 11.16
CA ASP A 354 -3.51 -18.84 10.54
C ASP A 354 -2.03 -19.01 10.96
N GLY A 355 -1.32 -17.90 11.14
CA GLY A 355 0.03 -17.82 11.70
C GLY A 355 0.11 -18.02 13.22
N SER A 356 -1.03 -18.15 13.91
CA SER A 356 -1.14 -18.19 15.39
C SER A 356 -0.59 -16.94 16.10
N ASP A 357 -0.52 -15.79 15.43
CA ASP A 357 -0.16 -14.49 16.02
C ASP A 357 -1.43 -13.74 16.47
N PHE A 358 -1.98 -14.18 17.59
CA PHE A 358 -3.22 -13.61 18.14
C PHE A 358 -3.07 -12.17 18.65
N LEU A 359 -1.84 -11.68 18.83
CA LEU A 359 -1.63 -10.29 19.22
C LEU A 359 -1.77 -9.39 17.99
N LYS A 360 -1.12 -9.73 16.87
CA LYS A 360 -1.28 -8.97 15.62
C LYS A 360 -2.70 -9.05 15.08
N ALA A 361 -3.32 -10.24 15.10
CA ALA A 361 -4.73 -10.38 14.75
C ALA A 361 -5.66 -9.49 15.60
N GLN A 362 -5.35 -9.30 16.89
CA GLN A 362 -6.09 -8.37 17.75
C GLN A 362 -5.93 -6.92 17.28
N MET A 363 -4.69 -6.51 16.97
CA MET A 363 -4.41 -5.17 16.45
C MET A 363 -5.11 -4.90 15.13
N ASP A 364 -5.13 -5.88 14.23
CA ASP A 364 -5.84 -5.78 12.95
C ASP A 364 -7.35 -5.63 13.12
N VAL A 365 -7.97 -6.37 14.05
CA VAL A 365 -9.41 -6.19 14.32
C VAL A 365 -9.70 -4.84 14.99
N VAL A 366 -8.77 -4.31 15.80
CA VAL A 366 -8.88 -2.94 16.33
C VAL A 366 -8.79 -1.91 15.20
N ALA A 367 -7.85 -2.08 14.26
CA ALA A 367 -7.72 -1.21 13.09
C ALA A 367 -8.97 -1.25 12.20
N PHE A 368 -9.52 -2.45 11.94
CA PHE A 368 -10.79 -2.64 11.27
C PHE A 368 -11.91 -1.79 11.90
N LYS A 369 -12.05 -1.85 13.23
CA LYS A 369 -13.07 -1.04 13.93
C LYS A 369 -12.81 0.46 13.81
N GLY A 370 -11.56 0.90 13.96
CA GLY A 370 -11.21 2.31 13.83
C GLY A 370 -11.53 2.87 12.44
N ASN A 371 -11.31 2.07 11.39
CA ASN A 371 -11.67 2.44 10.03
C ASN A 371 -13.19 2.55 9.84
N VAL A 372 -13.98 1.62 10.40
CA VAL A 372 -15.45 1.70 10.39
C VAL A 372 -15.94 2.95 11.12
N ASP A 373 -15.40 3.24 12.30
CA ASP A 373 -15.78 4.42 13.10
C ASP A 373 -15.45 5.75 12.37
N THR A 374 -14.41 5.77 11.54
CA THR A 374 -14.02 6.96 10.75
C THR A 374 -15.07 7.33 9.71
N CYS A 375 -15.76 6.35 9.10
CA CYS A 375 -16.84 6.63 8.15
C CYS A 375 -18.06 7.27 8.84
N ASP A 376 -18.45 6.73 10.00
CA ASP A 376 -19.56 7.23 10.83
C ASP A 376 -19.32 8.71 11.22
N ASP A 377 -18.08 9.02 11.65
CA ASP A 377 -17.67 10.38 12.02
C ASP A 377 -17.78 11.38 10.85
N CYS A 378 -17.50 10.95 9.61
CA CYS A 378 -17.63 11.83 8.45
C CYS A 378 -19.10 12.14 8.14
N LEU A 379 -19.94 11.11 8.10
CA LEU A 379 -21.32 11.24 7.67
C LEU A 379 -22.19 11.95 8.73
N GLY A 380 -21.87 11.83 10.02
CA GLY A 380 -22.54 12.56 11.10
C GLY A 380 -24.07 12.42 11.09
N ASP A 381 -24.79 13.53 11.01
CA ASP A 381 -26.27 13.53 10.92
C ASP A 381 -26.80 13.37 9.47
N MET A 382 -25.92 13.35 8.46
CA MET A 382 -26.30 13.25 7.04
C MET A 382 -26.47 11.80 6.57
N VAL A 383 -26.43 10.85 7.50
CA VAL A 383 -26.27 9.43 7.21
C VAL A 383 -27.51 8.84 6.54
N ASP A 384 -27.31 8.20 5.39
CA ASP A 384 -28.28 7.26 4.86
C ASP A 384 -28.44 6.11 5.86
N SER A 385 -29.68 5.81 6.26
CA SER A 385 -30.01 4.74 7.19
C SER A 385 -29.45 3.36 6.81
N GLU A 386 -29.03 3.15 5.56
CA GLU A 386 -28.35 1.95 5.10
C GLU A 386 -26.87 1.93 5.51
N ILE A 387 -26.16 3.05 5.44
CA ILE A 387 -24.75 3.16 5.85
C ILE A 387 -24.63 2.99 7.37
N GLN A 388 -25.50 3.63 8.15
CA GLN A 388 -25.50 3.46 9.61
C GLN A 388 -25.70 2.00 10.03
N LYS A 389 -26.58 1.26 9.33
CA LYS A 389 -26.79 -0.16 9.59
C LYS A 389 -25.55 -0.98 9.27
N MET A 390 -24.81 -0.59 8.24
CA MET A 390 -23.56 -1.23 7.88
C MET A 390 -22.50 -1.01 8.97
N ASP A 391 -22.34 0.23 9.45
CA ASP A 391 -21.40 0.55 10.53
C ASP A 391 -21.73 -0.16 11.83
N ASP A 392 -23.01 -0.15 12.23
CA ASP A 392 -23.47 -0.86 13.42
C ASP A 392 -23.19 -2.37 13.31
N TRP A 393 -23.46 -2.96 12.15
CA TRP A 393 -23.18 -4.36 11.90
C TRP A 393 -21.68 -4.66 11.90
N ALA A 394 -20.86 -3.83 11.25
CA ALA A 394 -19.42 -3.99 11.16
C ALA A 394 -18.75 -3.84 12.54
N ARG A 395 -19.20 -2.89 13.38
CA ARG A 395 -18.79 -2.79 14.78
C ARG A 395 -19.15 -4.06 15.56
N GLY A 396 -20.32 -4.64 15.30
CA GLY A 396 -20.74 -5.93 15.86
C GLY A 396 -19.76 -7.06 15.52
N VAL A 397 -19.40 -7.19 14.24
CA VAL A 397 -18.39 -8.15 13.76
C VAL A 397 -17.06 -7.94 14.49
N GLY A 398 -16.58 -6.70 14.57
CA GLY A 398 -15.31 -6.38 15.21
C GLY A 398 -15.29 -6.79 16.69
N ASN A 399 -16.40 -6.56 17.41
CA ASN A 399 -16.52 -6.98 18.81
C ASN A 399 -16.55 -8.50 18.95
N ASP A 400 -17.31 -9.20 18.10
CA ASP A 400 -17.38 -10.67 18.12
C ASP A 400 -15.99 -11.29 17.85
N CYS A 401 -15.22 -10.72 16.91
CA CYS A 401 -13.85 -11.16 16.63
C CYS A 401 -12.91 -10.88 17.81
N LEU A 402 -12.93 -9.67 18.39
CA LEU A 402 -12.07 -9.33 19.54
C LEU A 402 -12.35 -10.21 20.75
N ASP A 403 -13.61 -10.49 21.05
CA ASP A 403 -14.01 -11.36 22.18
C ASP A 403 -13.42 -12.77 22.05
N LYS A 404 -13.28 -13.27 20.82
CA LYS A 404 -12.65 -14.56 20.54
C LYS A 404 -11.13 -14.50 20.58
N ILE A 405 -10.54 -13.53 19.88
CA ILE A 405 -9.07 -13.38 19.78
C ILE A 405 -8.45 -13.14 21.16
N THR A 406 -9.08 -12.31 21.99
CA THR A 406 -8.57 -11.94 23.32
C THR A 406 -8.44 -13.15 24.27
N LYS A 407 -9.15 -14.26 24.02
CA LYS A 407 -8.93 -15.52 24.77
C LYS A 407 -7.53 -16.10 24.56
N TYR A 408 -6.93 -15.82 23.41
CA TYR A 408 -5.65 -16.36 22.95
C TYR A 408 -4.51 -15.33 23.07
N THR A 409 -4.83 -14.04 23.27
CA THR A 409 -3.85 -13.00 23.53
C THR A 409 -3.38 -13.07 24.99
N PRO A 410 -2.06 -13.17 25.27
CA PRO A 410 -1.56 -13.15 26.63
C PRO A 410 -1.95 -11.84 27.32
N ASN A 411 -2.52 -11.93 28.52
CA ASN A 411 -2.85 -10.74 29.30
C ASN A 411 -1.54 -10.13 29.84
N PRO A 412 -1.13 -8.93 29.41
CA PRO A 412 0.17 -8.36 29.80
C PRO A 412 0.22 -7.94 31.28
N VAL A 413 -0.88 -8.08 32.02
CA VAL A 413 -1.00 -7.68 33.42
C VAL A 413 -1.11 -8.93 34.28
N LEU A 414 0.02 -9.41 34.80
CA LEU A 414 0.23 -10.04 36.12
C LEU A 414 1.62 -10.74 36.16
N GLU A 415 2.69 -9.95 36.13
CA GLU A 415 3.97 -10.32 36.77
C GLU A 415 4.50 -9.16 37.62
#